data_AF-A0A1U9LIP7-F1
#
_entry.id   AF-A0A1U9LIP7-F1
#
_cell.length_a   1.000
_cell.length_b   1.000
_cell.length_c   1.000
_cell.angle_alpha   90.00
_cell.angle_beta   90.00
_cell.angle_gamma   90.00
#
_symmetry.space_group_name_H-M   'P 1'
#
loop_
_entity.id
_entity.type
_entity.pdbx_description
1 polymer ?
#
loop_
_entity_poly.entity_id
_entity_poly.type
_entity_poly.pdbx_seq_one_letter_code
_entity_poly.pdbx_strand_id
1 'polypeptide(L)'
;MTPNIPVCSLPKVFHVGAMNRDHRKASSHEGDGVSVSPCPEAWRSIARLGNAPTWEVSSAAGGDLLFLDMHATRNDKVFEDAISEWAIGTGLATKSDQWLSVYLDSEIGSCRYMTSDSRDEAINELDHCEIFEGESLKIAIEKIKAGLAEAAVVRQSMLCLTPSGQARCRNSNAGGIVGWEMAAVLWAEDVARSQDSRIVGCWWDDIFDPAGLSAPRGVIFTDALPETNLCKTLDFPHDAEIAVQPSFVVLEEIEDPALTDSHEDTPEIMRFP
;
A
#
# COMPACT_ATOMS: atom_id res chain seq x y z
N MET A 1 5.12 22.15 9.28
CA MET A 1 5.59 21.84 7.92
C MET A 1 4.65 20.80 7.39
N THR A 2 3.92 21.11 6.33
CA THR A 2 3.09 20.14 5.62
C THR A 2 4.04 19.10 5.01
N PRO A 3 3.87 17.80 5.30
CA PRO A 3 4.81 16.81 4.83
C PRO A 3 4.69 16.63 3.30
N ASN A 4 5.82 16.51 2.62
CA ASN A 4 5.87 16.32 1.17
C ASN A 4 5.50 14.87 0.82
N ILE A 5 4.43 14.65 0.06
CA ILE A 5 4.01 13.31 -0.37
C ILE A 5 5.11 12.68 -1.25
N PRO A 6 5.73 11.57 -0.83
CA PRO A 6 6.75 10.91 -1.64
C PRO A 6 6.09 10.18 -2.81
N VAL A 7 6.56 10.41 -4.04
CA VAL A 7 5.98 9.79 -5.24
C VAL A 7 7.04 9.20 -6.15
N CYS A 8 6.67 8.14 -6.87
CA CYS A 8 7.42 7.61 -8.00
C CYS A 8 6.83 8.15 -9.30
N SER A 9 7.69 8.67 -10.18
CA SER A 9 7.33 9.11 -11.53
C SER A 9 7.70 8.02 -12.53
N LEU A 10 6.71 7.55 -13.30
CA LEU A 10 6.91 6.55 -14.35
C LEU A 10 6.28 7.01 -15.67
N PRO A 11 7.03 7.06 -16.78
CA PRO A 11 6.48 7.48 -18.08
C PRO A 11 5.42 6.52 -18.62
N LYS A 12 5.55 5.23 -18.27
CA LYS A 12 4.61 4.18 -18.62
C LYS A 12 4.78 2.96 -17.73
N VAL A 13 3.78 2.10 -17.70
CA VAL A 13 3.77 0.79 -17.01
C VAL A 13 2.95 -0.21 -17.83
N PHE A 14 2.91 -1.47 -17.41
CA PHE A 14 2.16 -2.51 -18.10
C PHE A 14 1.21 -3.24 -17.15
N HIS A 15 -0.02 -3.48 -17.62
CA HIS A 15 -0.96 -4.41 -17.00
C HIS A 15 -0.94 -5.74 -17.77
N VAL A 16 -0.90 -6.87 -17.07
CA VAL A 16 -1.10 -8.19 -17.66
C VAL A 16 -2.41 -8.76 -17.13
N GLY A 17 -3.39 -8.93 -18.01
CA GLY A 17 -4.72 -9.34 -17.60
C GLY A 17 -5.80 -8.94 -18.60
N ALA A 18 -6.98 -9.53 -18.46
CA ALA A 18 -8.05 -9.38 -19.43
C ALA A 18 -8.77 -8.01 -19.41
N MET A 19 -8.42 -7.10 -18.49
CA MET A 19 -9.16 -5.87 -18.21
C MET A 19 -10.67 -6.12 -18.00
N ASN A 20 -10.99 -7.26 -17.36
CA ASN A 20 -12.35 -7.64 -16.99
C ASN A 20 -12.45 -7.77 -15.48
N ARG A 21 -13.36 -7.01 -14.87
CA ARG A 21 -13.61 -7.01 -13.42
C ARG A 21 -14.02 -8.40 -12.90
N ASP A 22 -14.69 -9.21 -13.71
CA ASP A 22 -15.17 -10.55 -13.34
C ASP A 22 -14.02 -11.57 -13.24
N HIS A 23 -12.86 -11.29 -13.87
CA HIS A 23 -11.69 -12.16 -13.80
C HIS A 23 -10.79 -11.85 -12.61
N ARG A 24 -11.18 -10.87 -11.78
CA ARG A 24 -10.38 -10.44 -10.65
C ARG A 24 -10.47 -11.44 -9.51
N LYS A 25 -9.32 -11.76 -8.91
CA LYS A 25 -9.24 -12.64 -7.74
C LYS A 25 -9.87 -11.95 -6.51
N ALA A 26 -10.41 -12.75 -5.60
CA ALA A 26 -11.04 -12.26 -4.37
C ALA A 26 -10.05 -11.62 -3.39
N SER A 27 -8.79 -12.07 -3.41
CA SER A 27 -7.69 -11.50 -2.62
C SER A 27 -6.76 -10.64 -3.49
N SER A 28 -6.41 -9.47 -2.98
CA SER A 28 -5.44 -8.53 -3.57
C SER A 28 -4.57 -7.96 -2.45
N HIS A 29 -3.25 -7.92 -2.67
CA HIS A 29 -2.32 -7.24 -1.75
C HIS A 29 -2.19 -5.75 -2.04
N GLU A 30 -2.96 -5.22 -2.98
CA GLU A 30 -2.83 -3.85 -3.50
C GLU A 30 -4.14 -3.06 -3.42
N GLY A 31 -5.14 -3.53 -2.66
CA GLY A 31 -6.44 -2.84 -2.54
C GLY A 31 -7.30 -3.01 -3.79
N ASP A 32 -8.18 -2.04 -4.10
CA ASP A 32 -9.13 -2.08 -5.23
C ASP A 32 -8.66 -1.30 -6.47
N GLY A 33 -7.85 -1.94 -7.34
CA GLY A 33 -7.42 -1.30 -8.59
C GLY A 33 -6.86 -2.25 -9.66
N VAL A 34 -6.18 -1.67 -10.64
CA VAL A 34 -5.51 -2.36 -11.75
C VAL A 34 -4.03 -2.47 -11.46
N SER A 35 -3.57 -3.69 -11.23
CA SER A 35 -2.15 -4.00 -11.00
C SER A 35 -1.33 -3.71 -12.26
N VAL A 36 -0.20 -3.05 -12.08
CA VAL A 36 0.72 -2.62 -13.14
C VAL A 36 2.17 -2.85 -12.73
N SER A 37 3.07 -2.96 -13.71
CA SER A 37 4.49 -3.18 -13.47
C SER A 37 5.33 -2.78 -14.69
N PRO A 38 6.64 -2.47 -14.56
CA PRO A 38 7.49 -2.34 -15.73
C PRO A 38 7.94 -3.71 -16.29
N CYS A 39 7.65 -4.80 -15.58
CA CYS A 39 8.12 -6.17 -15.86
C CYS A 39 6.95 -7.11 -16.19
N PRO A 40 6.30 -6.97 -17.35
CA PRO A 40 5.11 -7.75 -17.68
C PRO A 40 5.37 -9.26 -17.75
N GLU A 41 6.55 -9.71 -18.19
CA GLU A 41 6.84 -11.14 -18.30
C GLU A 41 7.14 -11.76 -16.93
N ALA A 42 7.86 -11.05 -16.06
CA ALA A 42 8.01 -11.44 -14.67
C ALA A 42 6.63 -11.61 -13.99
N TRP A 43 5.74 -10.61 -14.10
CA TRP A 43 4.41 -10.70 -13.48
C TRP A 43 3.50 -11.74 -14.09
N ARG A 44 3.59 -11.98 -15.41
CA ARG A 44 2.90 -13.09 -16.07
C ARG A 44 3.27 -14.42 -15.42
N SER A 45 4.56 -14.62 -15.13
CA SER A 45 5.07 -15.81 -14.45
C SER A 45 4.61 -15.86 -12.99
N ILE A 46 4.90 -14.81 -12.20
CA ILE A 46 4.61 -14.73 -10.76
C ILE A 46 3.12 -14.97 -10.48
N ALA A 47 2.24 -14.25 -11.18
CA ALA A 47 0.80 -14.34 -10.98
C ALA A 47 0.13 -15.49 -11.76
N ARG A 48 0.92 -16.27 -12.53
CA ARG A 48 0.50 -17.43 -13.34
C ARG A 48 -0.61 -17.09 -14.32
N LEU A 49 -0.41 -16.03 -15.10
CA LEU A 49 -1.43 -15.43 -15.97
C LEU A 49 -1.50 -16.03 -17.38
N GLY A 50 -0.63 -17.00 -17.70
CA GLY A 50 -0.65 -17.71 -18.99
C GLY A 50 -0.56 -16.74 -20.17
N ASN A 51 -1.47 -16.86 -21.15
CA ASN A 51 -1.51 -16.02 -22.35
C ASN A 51 -2.41 -14.78 -22.20
N ALA A 52 -2.63 -14.28 -20.97
CA ALA A 52 -3.39 -13.06 -20.73
C ALA A 52 -2.84 -11.88 -21.55
N PRO A 53 -3.69 -10.97 -22.06
CA PRO A 53 -3.21 -9.85 -22.85
C PRO A 53 -2.40 -8.87 -21.99
N THR A 54 -1.43 -8.23 -22.63
CA THR A 54 -0.65 -7.13 -22.03
C THR A 54 -1.20 -5.79 -22.53
N TRP A 55 -1.22 -4.80 -21.64
CA TRP A 55 -1.66 -3.44 -21.92
C TRP A 55 -0.56 -2.49 -21.47
N GLU A 56 -0.07 -1.67 -22.38
CA GLU A 56 0.74 -0.51 -22.03
C GLU A 56 -0.20 0.57 -21.46
N VAL A 57 0.21 1.15 -20.33
CA VAL A 57 -0.50 2.21 -19.62
C VAL A 57 0.39 3.44 -19.55
N SER A 58 -0.14 4.59 -19.95
CA SER A 58 0.55 5.89 -19.89
C SER A 58 -0.44 7.01 -19.53
N SER A 59 0.05 8.20 -19.20
CA SER A 59 -0.81 9.36 -18.88
C SER A 59 -1.65 9.79 -20.10
N ALA A 60 -2.94 10.05 -19.90
CA ALA A 60 -3.81 10.63 -20.93
C ALA A 60 -3.49 12.12 -21.20
N ALA A 61 -3.01 12.83 -20.18
CA ALA A 61 -2.63 14.24 -20.28
C ALA A 61 -1.21 14.46 -20.86
N GLY A 62 -0.46 13.37 -21.12
CA GLY A 62 0.97 13.41 -21.39
C GLY A 62 1.79 13.51 -20.10
N GLY A 63 3.11 13.35 -20.22
CA GLY A 63 4.02 13.26 -19.07
C GLY A 63 3.97 11.92 -18.35
N ASP A 64 4.53 11.89 -17.15
CA ASP A 64 4.65 10.69 -16.32
C ASP A 64 3.41 10.46 -15.46
N LEU A 65 3.13 9.19 -15.18
CA LEU A 65 2.21 8.76 -14.14
C LEU A 65 2.89 8.96 -12.77
N LEU A 66 2.19 9.54 -11.80
CA LEU A 66 2.68 9.63 -10.43
C LEU A 66 2.01 8.55 -9.57
N PHE A 67 2.80 7.90 -8.74
CA PHE A 67 2.32 6.91 -7.76
C PHE A 67 2.85 7.26 -6.38
N LEU A 68 2.06 7.08 -5.31
CA LEU A 68 2.58 7.15 -3.95
C LEU A 68 3.71 6.12 -3.79
N ASP A 69 4.89 6.56 -3.35
CA ASP A 69 6.01 5.67 -3.05
C ASP A 69 5.77 4.99 -1.70
N MET A 70 5.33 3.73 -1.74
CA MET A 70 4.93 2.98 -0.54
C MET A 70 6.12 2.71 0.38
N HIS A 71 7.31 2.49 -0.17
CA HIS A 71 8.52 2.21 0.60
C HIS A 71 9.03 3.47 1.28
N ALA A 72 9.09 4.60 0.57
CA ALA A 72 9.46 5.88 1.17
C ALA A 72 8.45 6.29 2.24
N THR A 73 7.15 6.14 1.96
CA THR A 73 6.06 6.44 2.92
C THR A 73 6.19 5.58 4.17
N ARG A 74 6.47 4.27 4.03
CA ARG A 74 6.59 3.37 5.18
C ARG A 74 7.84 3.64 6.03
N ASN A 75 8.92 4.09 5.40
CA ASN A 75 10.19 4.37 6.08
C ASN A 75 10.24 5.76 6.73
N ASP A 76 9.30 6.66 6.42
CA ASP A 76 9.12 7.93 7.10
C ASP A 76 8.10 7.78 8.24
N LYS A 77 8.60 7.82 9.48
CA LYS A 77 7.77 7.62 10.67
C LYS A 77 6.67 8.67 10.83
N VAL A 78 6.89 9.90 10.39
CA VAL A 78 5.88 10.97 10.47
C VAL A 78 4.75 10.68 9.50
N PHE A 79 5.07 10.22 8.28
CA PHE A 79 4.05 9.78 7.31
C PHE A 79 3.35 8.50 7.74
N GLU A 80 4.09 7.50 8.24
CA GLU A 80 3.53 6.26 8.74
C GLU A 80 2.49 6.52 9.84
N ASP A 81 2.79 7.44 10.76
CA ASP A 81 1.88 7.88 11.82
C ASP A 81 0.69 8.65 11.26
N ALA A 82 0.91 9.61 10.35
CA ALA A 82 -0.17 10.41 9.77
C ALA A 82 -1.21 9.55 9.04
N ILE A 83 -0.76 8.54 8.27
CA ILE A 83 -1.67 7.59 7.59
C ILE A 83 -2.41 6.74 8.61
N SER A 84 -1.71 6.26 9.65
CA SER A 84 -2.33 5.45 10.69
C SER A 84 -3.41 6.24 11.46
N GLU A 85 -3.10 7.48 11.83
CA GLU A 85 -4.03 8.38 12.53
C GLU A 85 -5.22 8.74 11.65
N TRP A 86 -4.99 9.04 10.37
CA TRP A 86 -6.08 9.28 9.40
C TRP A 86 -6.99 8.05 9.26
N ALA A 87 -6.43 6.86 9.09
CA ALA A 87 -7.21 5.64 8.91
C ALA A 87 -8.02 5.28 10.16
N ILE A 88 -7.49 5.55 11.36
CA ILE A 88 -8.20 5.40 12.63
C ILE A 88 -9.29 6.47 12.76
N GLY A 89 -8.97 7.74 12.48
CA GLY A 89 -9.89 8.87 12.59
C GLY A 89 -11.08 8.78 11.64
N THR A 90 -10.90 8.18 10.47
CA THR A 90 -11.96 7.90 9.49
C THR A 90 -12.71 6.59 9.77
N GLY A 91 -12.32 5.82 10.78
CA GLY A 91 -12.94 4.55 11.14
C GLY A 91 -12.64 3.40 10.17
N LEU A 92 -11.68 3.57 9.25
CA LEU A 92 -11.26 2.55 8.28
C LEU A 92 -10.31 1.52 8.90
N ALA A 93 -9.60 1.90 9.95
CA ALA A 93 -8.68 1.02 10.67
C ALA A 93 -8.78 1.18 12.19
N THR A 94 -8.23 0.21 12.91
CA THR A 94 -8.06 0.25 14.37
C THR A 94 -6.71 -0.34 14.75
N LYS A 95 -6.21 -0.02 15.94
CA LYS A 95 -5.09 -0.77 16.53
C LYS A 95 -5.64 -2.03 17.20
N SER A 96 -5.07 -3.17 16.84
CA SER A 96 -5.35 -4.45 17.47
C SER A 96 -4.05 -5.14 17.83
N ASP A 97 -4.04 -5.84 18.95
CA ASP A 97 -2.93 -6.73 19.26
C ASP A 97 -3.01 -7.97 18.38
N GLN A 98 -1.89 -8.32 17.78
CA GLN A 98 -1.72 -9.47 16.91
C GLN A 98 -0.57 -10.31 17.44
N TRP A 99 -0.69 -11.63 17.26
CA TRP A 99 0.41 -12.54 17.55
C TRP A 99 1.17 -12.81 16.27
N LEU A 100 2.50 -12.70 16.35
CA LEU A 100 3.40 -12.90 15.24
C LEU A 100 4.20 -14.17 15.46
N SER A 101 4.17 -15.09 14.51
CA SER A 101 5.18 -16.13 14.36
C SER A 101 6.36 -15.54 13.58
N VAL A 102 7.59 -15.69 14.06
CA VAL A 102 8.80 -15.10 13.46
C VAL A 102 9.84 -16.20 13.30
N TYR A 103 10.38 -16.38 12.10
CA TYR A 103 11.35 -17.43 11.80
C TYR A 103 12.36 -16.98 10.75
N LEU A 104 13.52 -17.64 10.67
CA LEU A 104 14.47 -17.46 9.58
C LEU A 104 14.05 -18.32 8.39
N ASP A 105 13.73 -17.70 7.27
CA ASP A 105 13.57 -18.43 6.01
C ASP A 105 14.96 -18.73 5.44
N SER A 106 15.36 -20.00 5.54
CA SER A 106 16.68 -20.48 5.14
C SER A 106 16.92 -20.42 3.62
N GLU A 107 15.86 -20.41 2.81
CA GLU A 107 15.98 -20.34 1.34
C GLU A 107 16.43 -18.95 0.89
N ILE A 108 15.97 -17.91 1.59
CA ILE A 108 16.25 -16.50 1.26
C ILE A 108 17.15 -15.79 2.29
N GLY A 109 17.56 -16.48 3.35
CA GLY A 109 18.44 -15.96 4.40
C GLY A 109 17.87 -14.75 5.16
N SER A 110 16.54 -14.62 5.24
CA SER A 110 15.87 -13.46 5.85
C SER A 110 14.78 -13.88 6.82
N CYS A 111 14.58 -13.11 7.90
CA CYS A 111 13.48 -13.37 8.82
C CYS A 111 12.13 -13.06 8.16
N ARG A 112 11.19 -14.00 8.27
CA ARG A 112 9.78 -13.84 7.90
C ARG A 112 8.93 -13.81 9.15
N TYR A 113 7.73 -13.27 9.02
CA TYR A 113 6.73 -13.33 10.07
C TYR A 113 5.32 -13.40 9.51
N MET A 114 4.42 -14.03 10.27
CA MET A 114 3.00 -14.16 9.93
C MET A 114 2.15 -13.75 11.11
N THR A 115 0.96 -13.22 10.85
CA THR A 115 -0.02 -12.84 11.88
C THR A 115 -0.99 -13.95 12.20
N SER A 116 -1.37 -14.02 13.47
CA SER A 116 -2.46 -14.84 13.99
C SER A 116 -3.28 -14.07 15.02
N ASP A 117 -4.54 -14.46 15.18
CA ASP A 117 -5.46 -13.87 16.16
C ASP A 117 -5.20 -14.40 17.57
N SER A 118 -4.50 -15.54 17.70
CA SER A 118 -4.15 -16.14 18.97
C SER A 118 -2.68 -16.51 19.08
N ARG A 119 -2.21 -16.55 20.33
CA ARG A 119 -0.86 -17.02 20.69
C ARG A 119 -0.65 -18.47 20.27
N ASP A 120 -1.64 -19.32 20.48
CA ASP A 120 -1.55 -20.75 20.21
C ASP A 120 -1.45 -21.03 18.71
N GLU A 121 -2.19 -20.30 17.87
CA GLU A 121 -2.03 -20.36 16.41
C GLU A 121 -0.63 -19.93 15.96
N ALA A 122 -0.11 -18.82 16.50
CA ALA A 122 1.23 -18.36 16.18
C ALA A 122 2.32 -19.38 16.59
N ILE A 123 2.10 -20.11 17.69
CA ILE A 123 2.99 -21.20 18.11
C ILE A 123 2.88 -22.39 17.14
N ASN A 124 1.66 -22.78 16.77
CA ASN A 124 1.42 -23.92 15.89
C ASN A 124 2.02 -23.70 14.49
N GLU A 125 2.08 -22.45 14.01
CA GLU A 125 2.72 -22.11 12.73
C GLU A 125 4.23 -22.40 12.71
N LEU A 126 4.88 -22.38 13.88
CA LEU A 126 6.33 -22.60 14.05
C LEU A 126 6.67 -24.05 14.36
N ASP A 127 5.83 -25.00 13.93
CA ASP A 127 5.94 -26.42 14.30
C ASP A 127 7.39 -26.92 14.24
N HIS A 128 7.76 -27.71 15.25
CA HIS A 128 9.10 -28.28 15.44
C HIS A 128 10.26 -27.32 15.72
N CYS A 129 10.03 -26.02 15.93
CA CYS A 129 11.08 -25.07 16.36
C CYS A 129 11.18 -24.95 17.88
N GLU A 130 12.38 -24.63 18.40
CA GLU A 130 12.50 -24.06 19.74
C GLU A 130 12.02 -22.58 19.73
N ILE A 131 10.91 -22.31 20.41
CA ILE A 131 10.23 -21.01 20.36
C ILE A 131 10.65 -20.14 21.53
N PHE A 132 11.14 -18.94 21.21
CA PHE A 132 11.36 -17.85 22.15
C PHE A 132 10.16 -16.88 22.15
N GLU A 133 9.58 -16.57 23.30
CA GLU A 133 8.57 -15.51 23.38
C GLU A 133 9.25 -14.13 23.49
N GLY A 134 9.14 -13.32 22.43
CA GLY A 134 9.84 -12.06 22.28
C GLY A 134 9.03 -10.84 22.71
N GLU A 135 9.74 -9.82 23.21
CA GLU A 135 9.16 -8.54 23.64
C GLU A 135 8.72 -7.64 22.48
N SER A 136 9.38 -7.77 21.32
CA SER A 136 9.05 -7.03 20.11
C SER A 136 9.57 -7.77 18.87
N LEU A 137 9.00 -7.46 17.71
CA LEU A 137 9.42 -8.05 16.43
C LEU A 137 10.89 -7.76 16.14
N LYS A 138 11.35 -6.54 16.46
CA LYS A 138 12.75 -6.15 16.30
C LYS A 138 13.70 -7.05 17.11
N ILE A 139 13.41 -7.24 18.40
CA ILE A 139 14.22 -8.08 19.29
C ILE A 139 14.21 -9.54 18.83
N ALA A 140 13.05 -10.04 18.39
CA ALA A 140 12.92 -11.39 17.85
C ALA A 140 13.81 -11.58 16.62
N ILE A 141 13.74 -10.67 15.63
CA ILE A 141 14.56 -10.71 14.42
C ILE A 141 16.06 -10.67 14.76
N GLU A 142 16.47 -9.79 15.67
CA GLU A 142 17.87 -9.66 16.09
C GLU A 142 18.40 -10.96 16.71
N LYS A 143 17.62 -11.60 17.60
CA LYS A 143 18.01 -12.87 18.23
C LYS A 143 18.08 -14.02 17.23
N ILE A 144 17.11 -14.12 16.33
CA ILE A 144 17.09 -15.17 15.30
C ILE A 144 18.30 -15.04 14.38
N LYS A 145 18.58 -13.83 13.89
CA LYS A 145 19.77 -13.56 13.03
C LYS A 145 21.09 -13.83 13.75
N ALA A 146 21.13 -13.64 15.07
CA ALA A 146 22.31 -13.94 15.88
C ALA A 146 22.47 -15.43 16.21
N GLY A 147 21.54 -16.29 15.78
CA GLY A 147 21.53 -17.73 16.14
C GLY A 147 21.24 -17.99 17.62
N LEU A 148 20.62 -17.02 18.30
CA LEU A 148 20.25 -17.11 19.72
C LEU A 148 18.83 -17.64 19.94
N ALA A 149 18.05 -17.76 18.87
CA ALA A 149 16.73 -18.38 18.83
C ALA A 149 16.50 -18.97 17.43
N GLU A 150 15.79 -20.08 17.33
CA GLU A 150 15.39 -20.68 16.06
C GLU A 150 14.17 -19.95 15.49
N ALA A 151 13.16 -19.75 16.33
CA ALA A 151 11.95 -19.01 16.02
C ALA A 151 11.47 -18.22 17.25
N ALA A 152 10.54 -17.30 17.03
CA ALA A 152 9.94 -16.52 18.10
C ALA A 152 8.45 -16.26 17.91
N VAL A 153 7.74 -16.13 19.02
CA VAL A 153 6.37 -15.61 19.04
C VAL A 153 6.36 -14.25 19.72
N VAL A 154 5.72 -13.26 19.10
CA VAL A 154 5.68 -11.88 19.60
C VAL A 154 4.26 -11.36 19.59
N ARG A 155 3.84 -10.67 20.65
CA ARG A 155 2.61 -9.87 20.62
C ARG A 155 2.93 -8.45 20.20
N GLN A 156 2.26 -7.95 19.16
CA GLN A 156 2.48 -6.59 18.67
C GLN A 156 1.16 -5.88 18.35
N SER A 157 1.05 -4.62 18.79
CA SER A 157 -0.05 -3.74 18.40
C SER A 157 0.17 -3.30 16.96
N MET A 158 -0.75 -3.66 16.07
CA MET A 158 -0.68 -3.39 14.64
C MET A 158 -1.97 -2.74 14.14
N LEU A 159 -1.85 -2.03 13.02
CA LEU A 159 -3.01 -1.45 12.35
C LEU A 159 -3.75 -2.56 11.58
N CYS A 160 -5.02 -2.77 11.90
CA CYS A 160 -5.90 -3.70 11.21
C CYS A 160 -7.08 -2.93 10.60
N LEU A 161 -7.51 -3.32 9.41
CA LEU A 161 -8.71 -2.71 8.82
C LEU A 161 -9.96 -3.08 9.63
N THR A 162 -10.86 -2.13 9.82
CA THR A 162 -12.22 -2.39 10.30
C THR A 162 -13.05 -3.04 9.18
N PRO A 163 -14.25 -3.57 9.45
CA PRO A 163 -15.15 -4.04 8.39
C PRO A 163 -15.42 -2.98 7.31
N SER A 164 -15.41 -1.69 7.67
CA SER A 164 -15.56 -0.59 6.71
C SER A 164 -14.33 -0.44 5.81
N GLY A 165 -13.12 -0.46 6.38
CA GLY A 165 -11.89 -0.46 5.59
C GLY A 165 -11.73 -1.70 4.72
N GLN A 166 -12.08 -2.86 5.25
CA GLN A 166 -12.09 -4.12 4.50
C GLN A 166 -13.04 -4.04 3.31
N ALA A 167 -14.25 -3.49 3.47
CA ALA A 167 -15.20 -3.33 2.37
C ALA A 167 -14.62 -2.51 1.20
N ARG A 168 -13.83 -1.45 1.49
CA ARG A 168 -13.12 -0.67 0.46
C ARG A 168 -12.00 -1.45 -0.21
N CYS A 169 -11.40 -2.39 0.51
CA CYS A 169 -10.41 -3.33 -0.03
C CYS A 169 -11.06 -4.64 -0.52
N ARG A 170 -12.35 -4.60 -0.89
CA ARG A 170 -13.16 -5.75 -1.36
C ARG A 170 -13.17 -6.97 -0.42
N ASN A 171 -13.23 -6.70 0.87
CA ASN A 171 -13.16 -7.68 1.95
C ASN A 171 -11.88 -8.52 1.93
N SER A 172 -10.77 -7.95 1.42
CA SER A 172 -9.45 -8.51 1.68
C SER A 172 -9.28 -8.63 3.19
N ASN A 173 -9.00 -9.84 3.69
CA ASN A 173 -8.83 -10.11 5.12
C ASN A 173 -7.49 -9.53 5.59
N ALA A 174 -7.42 -8.21 5.64
CA ALA A 174 -6.20 -7.47 5.90
C ALA A 174 -5.95 -7.41 7.41
N GLY A 175 -5.40 -8.51 7.95
CA GLY A 175 -4.81 -8.56 9.29
C GLY A 175 -3.61 -7.60 9.42
N GLY A 176 -2.99 -7.54 10.60
CA GLY A 176 -2.12 -6.42 10.95
C GLY A 176 -0.93 -6.13 10.01
N ILE A 177 -0.35 -7.15 9.35
CA ILE A 177 0.79 -6.96 8.42
C ILE A 177 0.40 -6.12 7.20
N VAL A 178 -0.74 -6.45 6.60
CA VAL A 178 -1.26 -5.81 5.39
C VAL A 178 -2.20 -4.64 5.72
N GLY A 179 -2.62 -4.51 6.98
CA GLY A 179 -3.57 -3.47 7.40
C GLY A 179 -3.04 -2.05 7.21
N TRP A 180 -1.75 -1.81 7.50
CA TRP A 180 -1.14 -0.50 7.19
C TRP A 180 -0.99 -0.26 5.69
N GLU A 181 -0.55 -1.25 4.91
CA GLU A 181 -0.41 -1.08 3.46
C GLU A 181 -1.74 -0.74 2.80
N MET A 182 -2.82 -1.43 3.21
CA MET A 182 -4.16 -1.11 2.73
C MET A 182 -4.62 0.27 3.19
N ALA A 183 -4.36 0.66 4.44
CA ALA A 183 -4.66 2.00 4.90
C ALA A 183 -3.92 3.08 4.09
N ALA A 184 -2.66 2.85 3.72
CA ALA A 184 -1.88 3.74 2.86
C ALA A 184 -2.44 3.82 1.44
N VAL A 185 -2.90 2.71 0.86
CA VAL A 185 -3.59 2.70 -0.44
C VAL A 185 -4.87 3.53 -0.39
N LEU A 186 -5.68 3.38 0.67
CA LEU A 186 -6.91 4.17 0.84
C LEU A 186 -6.60 5.66 1.10
N TRP A 187 -5.53 5.96 1.84
CA TRP A 187 -5.08 7.34 2.07
C TRP A 187 -4.62 7.99 0.77
N ALA A 188 -3.89 7.26 -0.07
CA ALA A 188 -3.47 7.75 -1.38
C ALA A 188 -4.66 8.05 -2.30
N GLU A 189 -5.67 7.18 -2.29
CA GLU A 189 -6.91 7.33 -3.06
C GLU A 189 -7.72 8.55 -2.59
N ASP A 190 -7.91 8.73 -1.28
CA ASP A 190 -8.80 9.77 -0.74
C ASP A 190 -8.10 11.12 -0.54
N VAL A 191 -6.86 11.08 -0.06
CA VAL A 191 -6.14 12.26 0.42
C VAL A 191 -5.13 12.70 -0.63
N ALA A 192 -4.17 11.84 -1.01
CA ALA A 192 -3.10 12.26 -1.92
C ALA A 192 -3.64 12.72 -3.28
N ARG A 193 -4.59 11.97 -3.87
CA ARG A 193 -5.26 12.37 -5.13
C ARG A 193 -6.00 13.69 -5.06
N SER A 194 -6.59 14.00 -3.91
CA SER A 194 -7.30 15.28 -3.75
C SER A 194 -6.36 16.49 -3.84
N GLN A 195 -5.06 16.27 -3.59
CA GLN A 195 -4.00 17.28 -3.60
C GLN A 195 -3.36 17.40 -4.98
N ASP A 196 -3.21 16.26 -5.67
CA ASP A 196 -2.68 16.22 -7.03
C ASP A 196 -3.29 15.07 -7.81
N SER A 197 -4.16 15.41 -8.77
CA SER A 197 -4.86 14.43 -9.60
C SER A 197 -3.94 13.61 -10.50
N ARG A 198 -2.66 14.01 -10.66
CA ARG A 198 -1.65 13.21 -11.38
C ARG A 198 -1.24 11.95 -10.61
N ILE A 199 -1.53 11.86 -9.30
CA ILE A 199 -1.27 10.67 -8.49
C ILE A 199 -2.31 9.61 -8.85
N VAL A 200 -1.97 8.66 -9.71
CA VAL A 200 -2.91 7.66 -10.23
C VAL A 200 -2.98 6.38 -9.40
N GLY A 201 -2.10 6.23 -8.40
CA GLY A 201 -1.91 4.94 -7.76
C GLY A 201 -0.89 4.89 -6.63
N CYS A 202 -0.54 3.67 -6.22
CA CYS A 202 0.56 3.36 -5.30
C CYS A 202 1.62 2.50 -5.99
N TRP A 203 2.88 2.66 -5.58
CA TRP A 203 4.04 1.94 -6.15
C TRP A 203 4.88 1.27 -5.06
N TRP A 204 5.23 0.02 -5.29
CA TRP A 204 6.20 -0.76 -4.53
C TRP A 204 7.39 -1.06 -5.44
N ASP A 205 8.48 -0.33 -5.22
CA ASP A 205 9.75 -0.54 -5.94
C ASP A 205 10.51 -1.76 -5.38
N ASP A 206 9.85 -2.92 -5.45
CA ASP A 206 10.38 -4.17 -4.92
C ASP A 206 11.57 -4.68 -5.76
N ILE A 207 12.46 -5.41 -5.11
CA ILE A 207 13.63 -6.01 -5.76
C ILE A 207 13.17 -6.93 -6.90
N PHE A 208 13.81 -6.81 -8.06
CA PHE A 208 13.58 -7.71 -9.18
C PHE A 208 14.19 -9.09 -8.91
N ASP A 209 13.35 -10.02 -8.43
CA ASP A 209 13.66 -11.43 -8.22
C ASP A 209 12.42 -12.29 -8.55
N PRO A 210 12.18 -12.57 -9.85
CA PRO A 210 11.01 -13.34 -10.25
C PRO A 210 10.99 -14.77 -9.70
N ALA A 211 12.14 -15.35 -9.37
CA ALA A 211 12.24 -16.67 -8.74
C ALA A 211 11.73 -16.63 -7.29
N GLY A 212 12.05 -15.56 -6.56
CA GLY A 212 11.51 -15.24 -5.23
C GLY A 212 10.12 -14.60 -5.22
N LEU A 213 9.40 -14.62 -6.35
CA LEU A 213 8.06 -14.02 -6.50
C LEU A 213 8.03 -12.49 -6.30
N SER A 214 9.11 -11.79 -6.62
CA SER A 214 9.28 -10.35 -6.41
C SER A 214 9.62 -9.61 -7.70
N ALA A 215 8.97 -8.48 -7.93
CA ALA A 215 9.30 -7.51 -8.97
C ALA A 215 8.62 -6.17 -8.66
N PRO A 216 9.12 -5.04 -9.19
CA PRO A 216 8.46 -3.75 -9.05
C PRO A 216 7.01 -3.82 -9.53
N ARG A 217 6.10 -3.22 -8.76
CA ARG A 217 4.66 -3.21 -9.07
C ARG A 217 3.99 -1.97 -8.54
N GLY A 218 2.82 -1.71 -9.06
CA GLY A 218 1.91 -0.72 -8.52
C GLY A 218 0.47 -1.08 -8.79
N VAL A 219 -0.41 -0.24 -8.27
CA VAL A 219 -1.84 -0.33 -8.51
C VAL A 219 -2.34 1.03 -8.95
N ILE A 220 -3.06 1.05 -10.07
CA ILE A 220 -3.79 2.24 -10.53
C ILE A 220 -5.20 2.16 -9.95
N PHE A 221 -5.66 3.25 -9.33
CA PHE A 221 -7.01 3.31 -8.77
C PHE A 221 -8.06 3.23 -9.87
N THR A 222 -9.21 2.65 -9.55
CA THR A 222 -10.27 2.43 -10.55
C THR A 222 -10.82 3.76 -11.08
N ASP A 223 -10.91 4.78 -10.24
CA ASP A 223 -11.35 6.14 -10.59
C ASP A 223 -10.31 6.93 -11.39
N ALA A 224 -9.03 6.57 -11.30
CA ALA A 224 -7.92 7.15 -12.05
C ALA A 224 -7.78 6.59 -13.48
N LEU A 225 -8.40 5.44 -13.79
CA LEU A 225 -8.30 4.82 -15.11
C LEU A 225 -8.68 5.74 -16.29
N PRO A 226 -9.73 6.59 -16.20
CA PRO A 226 -10.04 7.56 -17.25
C PRO A 226 -8.94 8.59 -17.54
N GLU A 227 -7.99 8.78 -16.62
CA GLU A 227 -6.82 9.66 -16.75
C GLU A 227 -5.63 8.95 -17.43
N THR A 228 -5.81 7.69 -17.85
CA THR A 228 -4.79 6.85 -18.48
C THR A 228 -5.14 6.49 -19.92
N ASN A 229 -4.11 6.35 -20.75
CA ASN A 229 -4.18 5.71 -22.06
C ASN A 229 -3.83 4.23 -21.91
N LEU A 230 -4.73 3.34 -22.36
CA LEU A 230 -4.56 1.89 -22.33
C LEU A 230 -4.43 1.35 -23.76
N CYS A 231 -3.25 0.85 -24.12
CA CYS A 231 -3.00 0.28 -25.44
C CYS A 231 -2.67 -1.21 -25.31
N LYS A 232 -3.51 -2.07 -25.88
CA LYS A 232 -3.22 -3.51 -25.93
C LYS A 232 -2.01 -3.76 -26.81
N THR A 233 -0.97 -4.38 -26.27
CA THR A 233 0.23 -4.73 -27.06
C THR A 233 0.05 -6.09 -27.72
N LEU A 234 0.50 -6.20 -28.98
CA LEU A 234 0.53 -7.46 -29.73
C LEU A 234 1.87 -8.18 -29.57
N ASP A 235 2.94 -7.41 -29.34
CA ASP A 235 4.25 -7.92 -28.97
C ASP A 235 4.37 -7.98 -27.46
N PHE A 236 4.96 -9.07 -26.97
CA PHE A 236 5.33 -9.20 -25.56
C PHE A 236 6.51 -8.26 -25.32
N PRO A 237 6.34 -7.16 -24.58
CA PRO A 237 7.49 -6.35 -24.22
C PRO A 237 8.42 -7.25 -23.43
N HIS A 238 9.70 -7.33 -23.82
CA HIS A 238 10.71 -7.79 -22.87
C HIS A 238 10.61 -6.90 -21.63
N ASP A 239 10.84 -7.48 -20.44
CA ASP A 239 10.82 -6.73 -19.19
C ASP A 239 11.58 -5.41 -19.38
N ALA A 240 10.86 -4.31 -19.24
CA ALA A 240 11.35 -3.02 -19.66
C ALA A 240 12.18 -2.43 -18.53
N GLU A 241 13.38 -1.94 -18.85
CA GLU A 241 14.12 -1.05 -17.98
C GLU A 241 13.44 0.34 -18.00
N ILE A 242 12.34 0.46 -17.25
CA ILE A 242 11.72 1.75 -16.99
C ILE A 242 12.41 2.34 -15.77
N ALA A 243 13.05 3.49 -15.96
CA ALA A 243 13.70 4.20 -14.88
C ALA A 243 12.64 4.84 -13.97
N VAL A 244 12.50 4.32 -12.75
CA VAL A 244 11.71 4.95 -11.69
C VAL A 244 12.43 6.20 -11.22
N GLN A 245 11.75 7.35 -11.23
CA GLN A 245 12.31 8.60 -10.71
C GLN A 245 11.58 8.99 -9.42
N PRO A 246 12.25 8.98 -8.25
CA PRO A 246 11.65 9.46 -7.01
C PRO A 246 11.45 10.98 -7.08
N SER A 247 10.33 11.45 -6.55
CA SER A 247 9.94 12.86 -6.51
C SER A 247 9.03 13.12 -5.30
N PHE A 248 8.54 14.35 -5.19
CA PHE A 248 7.65 14.76 -4.10
C PHE A 248 6.53 15.68 -4.61
N VAL A 249 5.36 15.55 -4.02
CA VAL A 249 4.22 16.49 -4.17
C VAL A 249 4.04 17.22 -2.84
N VAL A 250 3.91 18.55 -2.87
CA VAL A 250 3.70 19.33 -1.66
C VAL A 250 2.23 19.27 -1.27
N LEU A 251 1.93 18.93 -0.02
CA LEU A 251 0.57 19.06 0.51
C LEU A 251 0.22 20.55 0.63
N GLU A 252 -0.83 20.98 -0.06
CA GLU A 252 -1.44 22.29 0.19
C GLU A 252 -2.32 22.16 1.45
N GLU A 253 -2.30 23.16 2.33
CA GLU A 253 -3.25 23.19 3.44
C GLU A 253 -4.66 23.34 2.85
N ILE A 254 -5.50 22.32 3.03
CA ILE A 254 -6.93 22.46 2.74
C ILE A 254 -7.47 23.47 3.76
N GLU A 255 -7.71 24.72 3.33
CA GLU A 255 -8.46 25.68 4.13
C GLU A 255 -9.84 25.09 4.42
N ASP A 256 -10.15 24.88 5.70
CA ASP A 256 -11.49 24.46 6.13
C ASP A 256 -12.47 25.63 5.88
N PRO A 257 -13.40 25.53 4.92
CA PRO A 257 -14.36 26.60 4.66
C PRO A 257 -15.35 26.79 5.84
N ALA A 258 -15.35 25.91 6.85
CA ALA A 258 -16.20 26.04 8.03
C ALA A 258 -15.65 26.99 9.11
N LEU A 259 -14.45 27.55 8.96
CA LEU A 259 -13.81 28.44 9.96
C LEU A 259 -13.75 29.92 9.57
N THR A 260 -14.25 30.31 8.40
CA THR A 260 -14.22 31.73 7.95
C THR A 260 -15.50 32.53 8.19
N ASP A 261 -16.51 31.96 8.87
CA ASP A 261 -17.76 32.68 9.15
C ASP A 261 -17.95 32.99 10.64
N SER A 262 -17.00 33.73 11.22
CA SER A 262 -17.27 34.53 12.41
C SER A 262 -17.75 35.90 11.97
N HIS A 263 -19.04 35.98 11.61
CA HIS A 263 -19.72 37.27 11.49
C HIS A 263 -19.66 38.00 12.84
N GLU A 264 -18.93 39.12 12.85
CA GLU A 264 -18.93 40.09 13.94
C GLU A 264 -20.36 40.59 14.17
N ASP A 265 -20.89 40.31 15.36
CA ASP A 265 -22.08 40.94 15.92
C ASP A 265 -21.83 42.45 16.04
N THR A 266 -22.29 43.22 15.04
CA THR A 266 -22.50 44.66 15.20
C THR A 266 -23.83 44.90 15.93
N PRO A 267 -23.85 45.63 17.05
CA PRO A 267 -25.08 45.88 17.79
C PRO A 267 -25.99 46.87 17.04
N GLU A 268 -27.26 46.47 16.89
CA GLU A 268 -28.37 47.29 16.40
C GLU A 268 -28.50 48.61 17.18
N ILE A 269 -28.40 49.74 16.46
CA ILE A 269 -28.88 51.03 16.95
C ILE A 269 -30.18 51.36 16.22
N MET A 270 -31.28 51.18 16.95
CA MET A 270 -32.63 51.59 16.59
C MET A 270 -32.71 53.11 16.42
N ARG A 271 -33.20 53.59 15.26
CA ARG A 271 -33.77 54.94 15.12
C ARG A 271 -34.99 54.93 14.19
N PHE A 272 -36.16 55.16 14.77
CA PHE A 272 -37.39 55.65 14.14
C PHE A 272 -37.25 57.16 13.84
N PRO A 273 -38.12 57.80 13.01
CA PRO A 273 -39.32 57.29 12.34
C PRO A 273 -39.20 57.09 10.82
#